data_AF-A0A843KSA9-F1
#
_entry.id   AF-A0A843KSA9-F1
#
_cell.length_a   1.000
_cell.length_b   1.000
_cell.length_c   1.000
_cell.angle_alpha   90.00
_cell.angle_beta   90.00
_cell.angle_gamma   90.00
#
_symmetry.space_group_name_H-M   'P 1'
#
loop_
_entity.id
_entity.type
_entity.pdbx_description
1 polymer ?
#
loop_
_entity_poly.entity_id
_entity_poly.type
_entity_poly.pdbx_seq_one_letter_code
_entity_poly.pdbx_strand_id
1 'polypeptide(L)'
;MKTNTTPPGSRSRLWMAVPAIAFGGIGIELLLMSAGFPYAALAGIAGCVIASFILFYQAYLKPRRDIVSLFVPLYAVLIFIVPNDISSGVIVQAFYAATITLLAVRLEKLFNAPKQEKKTMKQMLNEYIARIEPFLAPIDEETGHLVAQALLTYKFELYGNAAGKIAEALARLDTIAPHPGTLERALLILRERAGGFAESRVITSPEHTFMKEDYDALAIRLRPDQIESPAALDLDNALILLYAVGIETSPDDEQALEEHQRFVIQVLESYKDKLTA
;
A
#
# COMPACT_ATOMS: atom_id res chain seq x y z
N MET A 1 1.28 -27.19 11.08
CA MET A 1 0.99 -27.09 9.63
C MET A 1 -0.52 -27.29 9.43
N LYS A 2 -1.32 -26.23 9.47
CA LYS A 2 -2.78 -26.29 9.25
C LYS A 2 -3.03 -25.90 7.80
N THR A 3 -3.44 -26.86 6.99
CA THR A 3 -3.80 -26.69 5.59
C THR A 3 -5.11 -25.90 5.51
N ASN A 4 -5.00 -24.59 5.27
CA ASN A 4 -6.13 -23.76 4.87
C ASN A 4 -6.51 -24.14 3.44
N THR A 5 -7.41 -25.11 3.29
CA THR A 5 -8.13 -25.37 2.05
C THR A 5 -9.15 -24.25 1.84
N THR A 6 -8.73 -23.16 1.22
CA THR A 6 -9.67 -22.18 0.66
C THR A 6 -10.41 -22.85 -0.50
N PRO A 7 -11.74 -23.01 -0.46
CA PRO A 7 -12.47 -23.57 -1.58
C PRO A 7 -12.38 -22.63 -2.79
N PRO A 8 -12.34 -23.17 -4.01
CA PRO A 8 -12.21 -22.40 -5.24
C PRO A 8 -13.41 -21.46 -5.39
N GLY A 9 -13.14 -20.25 -5.90
CA GLY A 9 -14.08 -19.14 -6.01
C GLY A 9 -15.45 -19.53 -6.56
N SER A 10 -16.41 -19.65 -5.66
CA SER A 10 -17.82 -19.45 -5.98
C SER A 10 -17.93 -18.01 -6.48
N ARG A 11 -18.19 -17.81 -7.79
CA ARG A 11 -18.76 -16.57 -8.30
C ARG A 11 -20.09 -16.39 -7.58
N SER A 12 -20.02 -15.78 -6.42
CA SER A 12 -21.13 -15.73 -5.50
C SER A 12 -22.18 -14.82 -6.10
N ARG A 13 -23.20 -15.41 -6.72
CA ARG A 13 -24.35 -14.76 -7.34
C ARG A 13 -25.24 -14.04 -6.31
N LEU A 14 -24.71 -13.70 -5.14
CA LEU A 14 -25.38 -13.04 -4.03
C LEU A 14 -26.03 -11.72 -4.46
N TRP A 15 -25.44 -10.99 -5.41
CA TRP A 15 -26.03 -9.76 -5.93
C TRP A 15 -27.40 -9.99 -6.59
N MET A 16 -27.70 -11.20 -7.09
CA MET A 16 -29.01 -11.56 -7.65
C MET A 16 -30.09 -11.78 -6.58
N ALA A 17 -29.72 -11.94 -5.31
CA ALA A 17 -30.70 -12.05 -4.23
C ALA A 17 -31.54 -10.75 -4.09
N VAL A 18 -30.92 -9.60 -4.32
CA VAL A 18 -31.57 -8.28 -4.24
C VAL A 18 -32.72 -8.14 -5.26
N PRO A 19 -32.49 -8.29 -6.59
CA PRO A 19 -33.58 -8.26 -7.56
C PRO A 19 -34.58 -9.41 -7.37
N ALA A 20 -34.12 -10.62 -7.04
CA ALA A 20 -35.01 -11.77 -6.87
C ALA A 20 -36.05 -11.54 -5.75
N ILE A 21 -35.62 -10.96 -4.63
CA ILE A 21 -36.49 -10.71 -3.48
C ILE A 21 -37.38 -9.48 -3.73
N ALA A 22 -36.84 -8.43 -4.34
CA ALA A 22 -37.62 -7.21 -4.63
C ALA A 22 -38.72 -7.47 -5.67
N PHE A 23 -38.36 -8.02 -6.84
CA PHE A 23 -39.34 -8.35 -7.89
C PHE A 23 -40.23 -9.53 -7.49
N GLY A 24 -39.73 -10.47 -6.69
CA GLY A 24 -40.53 -11.55 -6.12
C GLY A 24 -41.66 -11.03 -5.22
N GLY A 25 -41.37 -10.06 -4.34
CA GLY A 25 -42.38 -9.41 -3.50
C GLY A 25 -43.45 -8.69 -4.32
N ILE A 26 -43.05 -7.94 -5.35
CA ILE A 26 -43.97 -7.24 -6.26
C ILE A 26 -44.85 -8.24 -7.03
N GLY A 27 -44.27 -9.36 -7.48
CA GLY A 27 -45.03 -10.43 -8.14
C GLY A 27 -46.09 -11.06 -7.23
N ILE A 28 -45.75 -11.29 -5.95
CA ILE A 28 -46.71 -11.79 -4.94
C ILE A 28 -47.83 -10.76 -4.70
N GLU A 29 -47.49 -9.47 -4.62
CA GLU A 29 -48.48 -8.39 -4.53
C GLU A 29 -49.47 -8.42 -5.70
N LEU A 30 -49.00 -8.52 -6.94
CA LEU A 30 -49.86 -8.59 -8.12
C LEU A 30 -50.80 -9.80 -8.09
N LEU A 31 -50.30 -10.96 -7.65
CA LEU A 31 -51.11 -12.17 -7.49
C LEU A 31 -52.18 -11.98 -6.40
N LEU A 32 -51.82 -11.44 -5.24
CA LEU A 32 -52.76 -11.17 -4.15
C LEU A 32 -53.81 -10.12 -4.54
N MET A 33 -53.41 -9.10 -5.31
CA MET A 33 -54.31 -8.08 -5.85
C MET A 33 -55.30 -8.69 -6.83
N SER A 34 -54.85 -9.61 -7.70
CA SER A 34 -55.73 -10.33 -8.62
C SER A 34 -56.72 -11.25 -7.90
N ALA A 35 -56.37 -11.75 -6.71
CA ALA A 35 -57.24 -12.54 -5.84
C ALA A 35 -58.16 -11.68 -4.95
N GLY A 36 -58.10 -10.35 -5.05
CA GLY A 36 -58.96 -9.43 -4.29
C GLY A 36 -58.55 -9.24 -2.82
N PHE A 37 -57.31 -9.56 -2.44
CA PHE A 37 -56.85 -9.37 -1.06
C PHE A 37 -56.62 -7.88 -0.73
N PRO A 38 -57.21 -7.35 0.35
CA PRO A 38 -57.16 -5.92 0.68
C PRO A 38 -55.77 -5.42 1.12
N TYR A 39 -54.87 -6.32 1.52
CA TYR A 39 -53.52 -5.99 2.00
C TYR A 39 -52.41 -6.46 1.06
N ALA A 40 -52.73 -6.68 -0.23
CA ALA A 40 -51.78 -7.16 -1.23
C ALA A 40 -50.50 -6.31 -1.32
N ALA A 41 -50.62 -4.98 -1.15
CA ALA A 41 -49.51 -4.02 -1.21
C ALA A 41 -48.42 -4.26 -0.15
N LEU A 42 -48.75 -4.88 0.99
CA LEU A 42 -47.78 -5.16 2.05
C LEU A 42 -46.72 -6.17 1.59
N ALA A 43 -47.07 -7.09 0.68
CA ALA A 43 -46.14 -8.11 0.20
C ALA A 43 -45.01 -7.50 -0.65
N GLY A 44 -45.33 -6.57 -1.56
CA GLY A 44 -44.33 -5.89 -2.38
C GLY A 44 -43.49 -4.88 -1.59
N ILE A 45 -44.12 -4.14 -0.66
CA ILE A 45 -43.41 -3.29 0.30
C ILE A 45 -42.41 -4.11 1.13
N ALA A 46 -42.84 -5.22 1.74
CA ALA A 46 -41.97 -6.08 2.53
C ALA A 46 -40.80 -6.63 1.70
N GLY A 47 -41.06 -7.05 0.45
CA GLY A 47 -40.01 -7.48 -0.48
C GLY A 47 -38.96 -6.41 -0.75
N CYS A 48 -39.38 -5.16 -1.01
CA CYS A 48 -38.47 -4.03 -1.24
C CYS A 48 -37.64 -3.68 0.01
N VAL A 49 -38.25 -3.71 1.20
CA VAL A 49 -37.56 -3.44 2.47
C VAL A 49 -36.54 -4.54 2.77
N ILE A 50 -36.91 -5.82 2.66
CA ILE A 50 -35.99 -6.93 2.90
C ILE A 50 -34.82 -6.90 1.91
N ALA A 51 -35.08 -6.67 0.62
CA ALA A 51 -34.04 -6.53 -0.39
C ALA A 51 -33.06 -5.39 -0.08
N SER A 52 -33.54 -4.30 0.52
CA SER A 52 -32.73 -3.16 0.95
C SER A 52 -31.74 -3.52 2.06
N PHE A 53 -32.18 -4.29 3.06
CA PHE A 53 -31.30 -4.80 4.12
C PHE A 53 -30.27 -5.81 3.60
N ILE A 54 -30.65 -6.62 2.61
CA ILE A 54 -29.72 -7.55 1.96
C ILE A 54 -28.65 -6.78 1.19
N LEU A 55 -29.02 -5.75 0.43
CA LEU A 55 -28.07 -4.90 -0.27
C LEU A 55 -27.14 -4.17 0.71
N PHE A 56 -27.67 -3.67 1.83
CA PHE A 56 -26.88 -3.09 2.91
C PHE A 56 -25.83 -4.08 3.45
N TYR A 57 -26.27 -5.29 3.77
CA TYR A 57 -25.39 -6.33 4.29
C TYR A 57 -24.29 -6.68 3.28
N GLN A 58 -24.65 -6.81 1.99
CA GLN A 58 -23.68 -7.03 0.93
C GLN A 58 -22.69 -5.87 0.81
N ALA A 59 -23.16 -4.62 0.89
CA ALA A 59 -22.31 -3.44 0.82
C ALA A 59 -21.35 -3.32 2.01
N TYR A 60 -21.77 -3.75 3.19
CA TYR A 60 -20.96 -3.76 4.40
C TYR A 60 -19.78 -4.73 4.31
N LEU A 61 -19.97 -5.88 3.68
CA LEU A 61 -18.95 -6.93 3.55
C LEU A 61 -17.91 -6.66 2.45
N LYS A 62 -18.12 -5.68 1.56
CA LYS A 62 -17.20 -5.41 0.45
C LYS A 62 -15.98 -4.58 0.90
N PRO A 63 -14.78 -4.79 0.32
CA PRO A 63 -13.56 -4.06 0.69
C PRO A 63 -13.67 -2.54 0.51
N ARG A 64 -14.43 -2.11 -0.51
CA ARG A 64 -14.78 -0.72 -0.74
C ARG A 64 -16.25 -0.53 -0.35
N ARG A 65 -16.51 0.30 0.66
CA ARG A 65 -17.88 0.59 1.12
C ARG A 65 -18.56 1.52 0.14
N ASP A 66 -19.62 1.06 -0.52
CA ASP A 66 -20.52 1.95 -1.26
C ASP A 66 -21.46 2.64 -0.27
N ILE A 67 -21.19 3.92 -0.01
CA ILE A 67 -21.96 4.73 0.95
C ILE A 67 -23.44 4.76 0.55
N VAL A 68 -23.73 4.86 -0.75
CA VAL A 68 -25.12 4.93 -1.24
C VAL A 68 -25.86 3.64 -0.90
N SER A 69 -25.26 2.48 -1.18
CA SER A 69 -25.83 1.18 -0.85
C SER A 69 -26.01 0.95 0.65
N LEU A 70 -25.17 1.55 1.50
CA LEU A 70 -25.29 1.51 2.96
C LEU A 70 -26.49 2.32 3.51
N PHE A 71 -27.01 3.29 2.75
CA PHE A 71 -28.19 4.06 3.15
C PHE A 71 -29.49 3.54 2.52
N VAL A 72 -29.45 2.47 1.73
CA VAL A 72 -30.64 1.91 1.06
C VAL A 72 -31.75 1.50 2.05
N PRO A 73 -31.48 0.86 3.20
CA PRO A 73 -32.52 0.58 4.18
C PRO A 73 -33.22 1.85 4.70
N LEU A 74 -32.47 2.94 4.89
CA LEU A 74 -33.03 4.23 5.30
C LEU A 74 -34.02 4.76 4.25
N TYR A 75 -33.64 4.72 2.96
CA TYR A 75 -34.54 5.12 1.88
C TYR A 75 -35.79 4.25 1.80
N ALA A 76 -35.66 2.93 2.00
CA ALA A 76 -36.82 2.02 2.03
C ALA A 76 -37.80 2.39 3.16
N VAL A 77 -37.30 2.71 4.35
CA VAL A 77 -38.12 3.13 5.50
C VAL A 77 -38.81 4.46 5.21
N LEU A 78 -38.11 5.44 4.66
CA LEU A 78 -38.66 6.76 4.34
C LEU A 78 -39.73 6.70 3.24
N ILE A 79 -39.57 5.82 2.25
CA ILE A 79 -40.49 5.71 1.11
C ILE A 79 -41.72 4.86 1.47
N PHE A 80 -41.56 3.77 2.22
CA PHE A 80 -42.64 2.80 2.40
C PHE A 80 -43.24 2.71 3.81
N ILE A 81 -42.54 3.19 4.85
CA ILE A 81 -43.00 3.07 6.25
C ILE A 81 -43.44 4.42 6.80
N VAL A 82 -42.70 5.50 6.50
CA VAL A 82 -43.07 6.85 6.92
C VAL A 82 -44.25 7.34 6.07
N PRO A 83 -45.35 7.84 6.67
CA PRO A 83 -46.45 8.43 5.93
C PRO A 83 -45.95 9.57 5.04
N ASN A 84 -46.13 9.42 3.73
CA ASN A 84 -45.73 10.41 2.74
C ASN A 84 -46.81 10.49 1.66
N ASP A 85 -46.82 11.59 0.89
CA ASP A 85 -47.78 11.79 -0.20
C ASP A 85 -47.44 10.96 -1.45
N ILE A 86 -46.38 10.16 -1.39
CA ILE A 86 -45.93 9.30 -2.49
C ILE A 86 -46.73 8.01 -2.41
N SER A 87 -47.67 7.81 -3.34
CA SER A 87 -48.42 6.56 -3.43
C SER A 87 -47.47 5.36 -3.48
N SER A 88 -47.43 4.55 -2.42
CA SER A 88 -46.61 3.33 -2.29
C SER A 88 -47.11 2.15 -3.17
N GLY A 89 -47.85 2.48 -4.22
CA GLY A 89 -48.37 1.51 -5.18
C GLY A 89 -47.28 0.85 -6.01
N VAL A 90 -47.70 -0.19 -6.75
CA VAL A 90 -46.85 -1.06 -7.59
C VAL A 90 -45.83 -0.29 -8.43
N ILE A 91 -46.19 0.88 -8.97
CA ILE A 91 -45.30 1.71 -9.81
C ILE A 91 -44.06 2.16 -9.02
N VAL A 92 -44.25 2.72 -7.83
CA VAL A 92 -43.16 3.21 -6.98
C VAL A 92 -42.29 2.04 -6.51
N GLN A 93 -42.89 0.91 -6.19
CA GLN A 93 -42.15 -0.30 -5.83
C GLN A 93 -41.29 -0.81 -7.00
N ALA A 94 -41.82 -0.81 -8.22
CA ALA A 94 -41.08 -1.24 -9.42
C ALA A 94 -39.87 -0.32 -9.70
N PHE A 95 -40.04 1.00 -9.59
CA PHE A 95 -38.92 1.95 -9.72
C PHE A 95 -37.88 1.77 -8.61
N TYR A 96 -38.34 1.56 -7.37
CA TYR A 96 -37.45 1.28 -6.25
C TYR A 96 -36.66 -0.02 -6.46
N ALA A 97 -37.32 -1.10 -6.85
CA ALA A 97 -36.71 -2.39 -7.16
C ALA A 97 -35.67 -2.29 -8.29
N ALA A 98 -35.97 -1.53 -9.35
CA ALA A 98 -35.02 -1.25 -10.43
C ALA A 98 -33.77 -0.50 -9.92
N THR A 99 -33.97 0.49 -9.05
CA THR A 99 -32.88 1.31 -8.48
C THR A 99 -31.94 0.48 -7.60
N ILE A 100 -32.48 -0.32 -6.67
CA ILE A 100 -31.65 -1.18 -5.81
C ILE A 100 -30.97 -2.31 -6.60
N THR A 101 -31.56 -2.75 -7.72
CA THR A 101 -30.93 -3.71 -8.64
C THR A 101 -29.73 -3.09 -9.34
N LEU A 102 -29.85 -1.85 -9.81
CA LEU A 102 -28.73 -1.11 -10.39
C LEU A 102 -27.59 -0.94 -9.37
N LEU A 103 -27.92 -0.60 -8.12
CA LEU A 103 -26.95 -0.50 -7.04
C LEU A 103 -26.27 -1.84 -6.73
N ALA A 104 -27.02 -2.96 -6.71
CA ALA A 104 -26.46 -4.29 -6.51
C ALA A 104 -25.43 -4.65 -7.62
N VAL A 105 -25.74 -4.34 -8.88
CA VAL A 105 -24.81 -4.55 -10.00
C VAL A 105 -23.58 -3.65 -9.88
N ARG A 106 -23.77 -2.38 -9.52
CA ARG A 106 -22.68 -1.42 -9.31
C ARG A 106 -21.75 -1.87 -8.19
N LEU A 107 -22.31 -2.34 -7.07
CA LEU A 107 -21.57 -2.86 -5.93
C LEU A 107 -20.67 -4.03 -6.35
N GLU A 108 -21.22 -4.98 -7.12
CA GLU A 108 -20.46 -6.15 -7.57
C GLU A 108 -19.38 -5.78 -8.60
N LYS A 109 -19.65 -4.87 -9.53
CA LYS A 109 -18.68 -4.51 -10.57
C LYS A 109 -17.59 -3.54 -10.11
N LEU A 110 -17.91 -2.57 -9.26
CA LEU A 110 -16.99 -1.47 -8.92
C LEU A 110 -16.35 -1.60 -7.55
N PHE A 111 -17.05 -2.24 -6.60
CA PHE A 111 -16.62 -2.28 -5.19
C PHE A 111 -16.10 -3.65 -4.76
N ASN A 112 -16.22 -4.67 -5.64
CA ASN A 112 -15.64 -6.00 -5.42
C ASN A 112 -14.16 -6.09 -5.83
N ALA A 113 -13.61 -5.07 -6.49
CA ALA A 113 -12.18 -5.02 -6.76
C ALA A 113 -11.41 -4.89 -5.42
N PRO A 114 -10.42 -5.77 -5.15
CA PRO A 114 -9.59 -5.62 -3.97
C PRO A 114 -8.99 -4.22 -3.97
N LYS A 115 -9.09 -3.53 -2.84
CA LYS A 115 -8.38 -2.27 -2.65
C LYS A 115 -6.90 -2.64 -2.78
N GLN A 116 -6.23 -2.19 -3.84
CA GLN A 116 -4.77 -2.25 -3.89
C GLN A 116 -4.29 -1.48 -2.67
N GLU A 117 -3.87 -2.22 -1.64
CA GLU A 117 -3.27 -1.64 -0.47
C GLU A 117 -1.96 -1.05 -0.95
N LYS A 118 -1.91 0.29 -1.08
CA LYS A 118 -0.68 0.98 -1.44
C LYS A 118 0.34 0.59 -0.37
N LYS A 119 1.36 -0.17 -0.76
CA LYS A 119 2.47 -0.53 0.14
C LYS A 119 3.00 0.74 0.77
N THR A 120 3.15 0.73 2.08
CA THR A 120 3.77 1.86 2.79
C THR A 120 5.27 1.88 2.48
N MET A 121 5.91 3.05 2.52
CA MET A 121 7.37 3.13 2.29
C MET A 121 8.15 2.33 3.33
N LYS A 122 7.63 2.20 4.56
CA LYS A 122 8.18 1.30 5.58
C LYS A 122 8.13 -0.17 5.14
N GLN A 123 7.02 -0.63 4.56
CA GLN A 123 6.93 -1.99 4.01
C GLN A 123 7.91 -2.19 2.85
N MET A 124 8.08 -1.20 1.96
CA MET A 124 9.06 -1.28 0.87
C MET A 124 10.50 -1.33 1.41
N LEU A 125 10.82 -0.56 2.45
CA LEU A 125 12.12 -0.61 3.13
C LEU A 125 12.37 -1.99 3.76
N ASN A 126 11.40 -2.55 4.47
CA ASN A 126 11.55 -3.88 5.07
C ASN A 126 11.69 -4.98 4.01
N GLU A 127 10.93 -4.91 2.91
CA GLU A 127 11.09 -5.83 1.77
C GLU A 127 12.46 -5.70 1.13
N TYR A 128 13.00 -4.48 1.05
CA TYR A 128 14.34 -4.22 0.57
C TYR A 128 15.41 -4.83 1.48
N ILE A 129 15.33 -4.58 2.78
CA ILE A 129 16.28 -5.11 3.77
C ILE A 129 16.31 -6.65 3.70
N ALA A 130 15.14 -7.29 3.74
CA ALA A 130 15.03 -8.74 3.61
C ALA A 130 15.57 -9.27 2.26
N ARG A 131 15.45 -8.49 1.18
CA ARG A 131 15.98 -8.87 -0.14
C ARG A 131 17.51 -8.85 -0.18
N ILE A 132 18.14 -7.91 0.51
CA ILE A 132 19.60 -7.76 0.48
C ILE A 132 20.31 -8.55 1.58
N GLU A 133 19.60 -9.16 2.53
CA GLU A 133 20.17 -10.01 3.60
C GLU A 133 21.27 -10.98 3.10
N PRO A 134 21.12 -11.70 1.96
CA PRO A 134 22.19 -12.57 1.46
C PRO A 134 23.46 -11.83 1.02
N PHE A 135 23.34 -10.57 0.59
CA PHE A 135 24.46 -9.70 0.24
C PHE A 135 25.22 -9.23 1.49
N LEU A 136 24.57 -9.21 2.65
CA LEU A 136 25.14 -8.75 3.91
C LEU A 136 25.91 -9.85 4.67
N ALA A 137 25.71 -11.13 4.31
CA ALA A 137 26.32 -12.27 5.00
C ALA A 137 27.87 -12.20 5.18
N PRO A 138 28.66 -11.61 4.26
CA PRO A 138 30.11 -11.48 4.44
C PRO A 138 30.53 -10.36 5.42
N ILE A 139 29.61 -9.50 5.86
CA ILE A 139 29.91 -8.30 6.65
C ILE A 139 29.89 -8.68 8.14
N ASP A 140 31.02 -8.49 8.81
CA ASP A 140 31.14 -8.66 10.25
C ASP A 140 30.57 -7.48 11.04
N GLU A 141 30.26 -7.72 12.32
CA GLU A 141 29.63 -6.73 13.20
C GLU A 141 30.43 -5.42 13.33
N GLU A 142 31.76 -5.51 13.33
CA GLU A 142 32.63 -4.34 13.44
C GLU A 142 32.57 -3.47 12.17
N THR A 143 32.51 -4.10 10.98
CA THR A 143 32.30 -3.39 9.73
C THR A 143 30.89 -2.79 9.68
N GLY A 144 29.88 -3.53 10.13
CA GLY A 144 28.51 -3.03 10.29
C GLY A 144 28.42 -1.80 11.17
N HIS A 145 29.10 -1.82 12.31
CA HIS A 145 29.19 -0.70 13.26
C HIS A 145 29.79 0.55 12.61
N LEU A 146 30.89 0.42 11.87
CA LEU A 146 31.52 1.55 11.19
C LEU A 146 30.60 2.13 10.10
N VAL A 147 29.86 1.28 9.38
CA VAL A 147 28.87 1.71 8.39
C VAL A 147 27.71 2.46 9.05
N ALA A 148 27.18 1.94 10.16
CA ALA A 148 26.14 2.59 10.94
C ALA A 148 26.59 3.96 11.47
N GLN A 149 27.78 4.04 12.06
CA GLN A 149 28.37 5.29 12.54
C GLN A 149 28.61 6.31 11.41
N ALA A 150 29.09 5.87 10.26
CA ALA A 150 29.27 6.73 9.08
C ALA A 150 27.94 7.37 8.64
N LEU A 151 26.87 6.57 8.58
CA LEU A 151 25.54 7.06 8.24
C LEU A 151 24.98 8.03 9.30
N LEU A 152 25.05 7.66 10.57
CA LEU A 152 24.52 8.48 11.67
C LEU A 152 25.26 9.82 11.78
N THR A 153 26.60 9.80 11.71
CA THR A 153 27.40 11.04 11.73
C THR A 153 27.13 11.92 10.52
N TYR A 154 26.94 11.34 9.32
CA TYR A 154 26.51 12.09 8.15
C TYR A 154 25.14 12.73 8.35
N LYS A 155 24.17 11.95 8.87
CA LYS A 155 22.81 12.44 9.16
C LYS A 155 22.82 13.61 10.15
N PHE A 156 23.70 13.58 11.15
CA PHE A 156 23.87 14.66 12.13
C PHE A 156 24.74 15.82 11.62
N GLU A 157 25.04 15.85 10.32
CA GLU A 157 25.81 16.91 9.66
C GLU A 157 27.25 17.03 10.18
N LEU A 158 27.77 15.99 10.84
CA LEU A 158 29.15 15.90 11.32
C LEU A 158 30.05 15.36 10.21
N TYR A 159 30.07 16.04 9.06
CA TYR A 159 30.66 15.52 7.81
C TYR A 159 32.14 15.12 7.92
N GLY A 160 32.94 15.84 8.70
CA GLY A 160 34.34 15.47 8.96
C GLY A 160 34.48 14.15 9.72
N ASN A 161 33.61 13.91 10.70
CA ASN A 161 33.57 12.65 11.45
C ASN A 161 33.05 11.52 10.56
N ALA A 162 32.04 11.80 9.74
CA ALA A 162 31.51 10.85 8.76
C ALA A 162 32.61 10.41 7.78
N ALA A 163 33.41 11.34 7.24
CA ALA A 163 34.51 11.01 6.36
C ALA A 163 35.56 10.11 7.03
N GLY A 164 35.88 10.35 8.32
CA GLY A 164 36.75 9.48 9.10
C GLY A 164 36.20 8.06 9.26
N LYS A 165 34.91 7.95 9.64
CA LYS A 165 34.24 6.66 9.79
C LYS A 165 34.10 5.89 8.48
N ILE A 166 33.89 6.59 7.38
CA ILE A 166 33.87 5.98 6.05
C ILE A 166 35.26 5.44 5.69
N ALA A 167 36.34 6.16 5.98
CA ALA A 167 37.69 5.68 5.73
C ALA A 167 38.03 4.42 6.55
N GLU A 168 37.62 4.37 7.82
CA GLU A 168 37.73 3.18 8.67
C GLU A 168 36.95 1.99 8.08
N ALA A 169 35.69 2.22 7.65
CA ALA A 169 34.85 1.19 7.04
C ALA A 169 35.44 0.64 5.74
N LEU A 170 35.95 1.53 4.86
CA LEU A 170 36.60 1.14 3.60
C LEU A 170 37.85 0.29 3.84
N ALA A 171 38.69 0.66 4.80
CA ALA A 171 39.89 -0.12 5.13
C ALA A 171 39.55 -1.54 5.61
N ARG A 172 38.42 -1.73 6.29
CA ARG A 172 37.94 -3.06 6.69
C ARG A 172 37.37 -3.86 5.53
N LEU A 173 36.63 -3.21 4.62
CA LEU A 173 36.07 -3.87 3.44
C LEU A 173 37.12 -4.54 2.56
N ASP A 174 38.33 -3.99 2.51
CA ASP A 174 39.47 -4.59 1.81
C ASP A 174 39.88 -5.97 2.37
N THR A 175 39.52 -6.26 3.62
CA THR A 175 39.84 -7.52 4.30
C THR A 175 38.76 -8.60 4.15
N ILE A 176 37.58 -8.24 3.60
CA ILE A 176 36.43 -9.13 3.47
C ILE A 176 36.45 -9.85 2.10
N ALA A 177 36.18 -11.15 2.12
CA ALA A 177 36.06 -11.98 0.92
C ALA A 177 34.70 -12.74 0.90
N PRO A 178 33.92 -12.68 -0.20
CA PRO A 178 34.13 -11.87 -1.40
C PRO A 178 34.03 -10.36 -1.13
N HIS A 179 34.80 -9.56 -1.87
CA HIS A 179 34.86 -8.11 -1.65
C HIS A 179 33.49 -7.45 -1.95
N PRO A 180 32.89 -6.68 -1.02
CA PRO A 180 31.54 -6.15 -1.20
C PRO A 180 31.55 -4.83 -2.01
N GLY A 181 31.80 -4.92 -3.32
CA GLY A 181 31.99 -3.75 -4.19
C GLY A 181 30.82 -2.75 -4.23
N THR A 182 29.57 -3.21 -4.06
CA THR A 182 28.41 -2.30 -3.97
C THR A 182 28.44 -1.46 -2.68
N LEU A 183 28.85 -2.06 -1.56
CA LEU A 183 28.97 -1.33 -0.29
C LEU A 183 30.15 -0.35 -0.32
N GLU A 184 31.28 -0.75 -0.91
CA GLU A 184 32.41 0.14 -1.17
C GLU A 184 31.95 1.37 -1.97
N ARG A 185 31.24 1.18 -3.07
CA ARG A 185 30.70 2.28 -3.89
C ARG A 185 29.75 3.18 -3.11
N ALA A 186 28.86 2.63 -2.29
CA ALA A 186 27.97 3.41 -1.45
C ALA A 186 28.71 4.30 -0.45
N LEU A 187 29.75 3.76 0.19
CA LEU A 187 30.62 4.51 1.09
C LEU A 187 31.40 5.60 0.35
N LEU A 188 31.92 5.32 -0.84
CA LEU A 188 32.64 6.29 -1.66
C LEU A 188 31.73 7.46 -2.11
N ILE A 189 30.49 7.16 -2.52
CA ILE A 189 29.47 8.17 -2.84
C ILE A 189 29.18 9.05 -1.62
N LEU A 190 28.99 8.44 -0.44
CA LEU A 190 28.74 9.17 0.80
C LEU A 190 29.94 10.04 1.18
N ARG A 191 31.17 9.53 1.00
CA ARG A 191 32.42 10.24 1.32
C ARG A 191 32.61 11.47 0.43
N GLU A 192 32.42 11.31 -0.87
CA GLU A 192 32.49 12.40 -1.83
C GLU A 192 31.49 13.49 -1.44
N ARG A 193 30.26 13.10 -1.12
CA ARG A 193 29.23 14.05 -0.70
C ARG A 193 29.54 14.75 0.62
N ALA A 194 29.98 14.00 1.64
CA ALA A 194 30.37 14.54 2.93
C ALA A 194 31.54 15.53 2.79
N GLY A 195 32.53 15.20 1.97
CA GLY A 195 33.66 16.09 1.65
C GLY A 195 33.20 17.39 0.98
N GLY A 196 32.32 17.30 -0.01
CA GLY A 196 31.73 18.47 -0.66
C GLY A 196 31.02 19.40 0.33
N PHE A 197 30.26 18.85 1.29
CA PHE A 197 29.62 19.67 2.32
C PHE A 197 30.61 20.27 3.32
N ALA A 198 31.60 19.50 3.78
CA ALA A 198 32.64 19.99 4.67
C ALA A 198 33.43 21.16 4.06
N GLU A 199 33.66 21.13 2.74
CA GLU A 199 34.39 22.16 2.01
C GLU A 199 33.48 23.25 1.41
N SER A 200 32.15 23.18 1.63
CA SER A 200 31.15 24.07 1.02
C SER A 200 31.22 24.13 -0.52
N ARG A 201 31.53 23.00 -1.15
CA ARG A 201 31.66 22.87 -2.61
C ARG A 201 30.42 22.22 -3.23
N VAL A 202 30.01 22.75 -4.39
CA VAL A 202 28.98 22.12 -5.22
C VAL A 202 29.65 21.09 -6.13
N ILE A 203 29.33 19.81 -5.93
CA ILE A 203 29.81 18.72 -6.78
C ILE A 203 28.91 18.63 -8.02
N THR A 204 29.42 19.05 -9.17
CA THR A 204 28.68 19.08 -10.45
C THR A 204 28.88 17.81 -11.28
N SER A 205 29.90 17.01 -10.97
CA SER A 205 30.22 15.77 -11.67
C SER A 205 30.82 14.80 -10.67
N PRO A 206 30.02 13.87 -10.12
CA PRO A 206 30.51 12.93 -9.11
C PRO A 206 31.51 11.96 -9.72
N GLU A 207 32.61 11.70 -9.01
CA GLU A 207 33.61 10.69 -9.37
C GLU A 207 33.09 9.27 -9.11
N HIS A 208 32.24 9.12 -8.09
CA HIS A 208 31.71 7.82 -7.68
C HIS A 208 30.22 7.71 -7.99
N THR A 209 29.84 6.63 -8.67
CA THR A 209 28.45 6.31 -9.07
C THR A 209 28.23 4.80 -8.99
N PHE A 210 26.97 4.38 -8.92
CA PHE A 210 26.65 2.95 -8.99
C PHE A 210 26.77 2.42 -10.42
N MET A 211 27.27 1.20 -10.54
CA MET A 211 27.42 0.51 -11.82
C MET A 211 26.22 -0.41 -12.07
N LYS A 212 26.07 -0.88 -13.32
CA LYS A 212 24.97 -1.78 -13.69
C LYS A 212 24.92 -3.06 -12.85
N GLU A 213 26.09 -3.54 -12.40
CA GLU A 213 26.18 -4.71 -11.53
C GLU A 213 25.54 -4.49 -10.16
N ASP A 214 25.48 -3.24 -9.68
CA ASP A 214 24.95 -2.91 -8.35
C ASP A 214 23.43 -2.86 -8.32
N TYR A 215 22.77 -2.74 -9.47
CA TYR A 215 21.34 -2.44 -9.54
C TYR A 215 20.50 -3.47 -8.81
N ASP A 216 20.97 -4.71 -8.72
CA ASP A 216 20.29 -5.75 -7.96
C ASP A 216 20.36 -5.60 -6.44
N ALA A 217 21.32 -4.82 -5.94
CA ALA A 217 21.45 -4.46 -4.53
C ALA A 217 20.78 -3.11 -4.19
N LEU A 218 20.30 -2.32 -5.16
CA LEU A 218 19.74 -0.98 -4.91
C LEU A 218 18.25 -1.00 -4.55
N ALA A 219 17.86 -0.14 -3.61
CA ALA A 219 16.47 0.03 -3.14
C ALA A 219 15.57 0.70 -4.18
N ILE A 220 16.02 1.81 -4.76
CA ILE A 220 15.29 2.60 -5.73
C ILE A 220 15.81 2.27 -7.13
N ARG A 221 14.96 1.61 -7.93
CA ARG A 221 15.23 1.28 -9.33
C ARG A 221 14.25 2.02 -10.22
N LEU A 222 14.74 3.04 -10.90
CA LEU A 222 13.94 3.84 -11.83
C LEU A 222 14.38 3.57 -13.26
N ARG A 223 13.45 3.74 -14.21
CA ARG A 223 13.81 3.76 -15.63
C ARG A 223 14.59 5.04 -15.94
N PRO A 224 15.53 5.03 -16.91
CA PRO A 224 16.37 6.19 -17.22
C PRO A 224 15.60 7.48 -17.51
N ASP A 225 14.39 7.38 -18.07
CA ASP A 225 13.50 8.50 -18.38
C ASP A 225 12.84 9.13 -17.14
N GLN A 226 12.86 8.43 -16.00
CA GLN A 226 12.28 8.89 -14.73
C GLN A 226 13.33 9.51 -13.79
N ILE A 227 14.61 9.44 -14.17
CA ILE A 227 15.74 9.94 -13.38
C ILE A 227 15.94 11.42 -13.69
N GLU A 228 15.66 12.28 -12.70
CA GLU A 228 15.88 13.73 -12.81
C GLU A 228 17.33 14.10 -12.54
N SER A 229 17.92 13.49 -11.52
CA SER A 229 19.33 13.70 -11.13
C SER A 229 19.96 12.35 -10.78
N PRO A 230 20.83 11.80 -11.65
CA PRO A 230 21.52 10.54 -11.38
C PRO A 230 22.35 10.58 -10.11
N ALA A 231 23.07 11.69 -9.86
CA ALA A 231 23.91 11.85 -8.67
C ALA A 231 23.09 11.88 -7.37
N ALA A 232 21.90 12.48 -7.39
CA ALA A 232 21.02 12.48 -6.23
C ALA A 232 20.44 11.09 -5.97
N LEU A 233 20.02 10.39 -7.04
CA LEU A 233 19.53 9.01 -6.93
C LEU A 233 20.60 8.06 -6.38
N ASP A 234 21.85 8.21 -6.81
CA ASP A 234 22.97 7.41 -6.31
C ASP A 234 23.23 7.68 -4.83
N LEU A 235 23.22 8.95 -4.39
CA LEU A 235 23.33 9.28 -2.97
C LEU A 235 22.18 8.69 -2.15
N ASP A 236 20.95 8.84 -2.62
CA ASP A 236 19.75 8.34 -1.94
C ASP A 236 19.79 6.81 -1.79
N ASN A 237 20.17 6.10 -2.87
CA ASN A 237 20.40 4.65 -2.82
C ASN A 237 21.54 4.26 -1.88
N ALA A 238 22.63 5.03 -1.85
CA ALA A 238 23.74 4.79 -0.93
C ALA A 238 23.27 4.94 0.53
N LEU A 239 22.52 5.98 0.88
CA LEU A 239 21.97 6.18 2.22
C LEU A 239 21.06 5.03 2.65
N ILE A 240 20.18 4.55 1.75
CA ILE A 240 19.29 3.43 2.04
C ILE A 240 20.07 2.11 2.19
N LEU A 241 21.09 1.87 1.36
CA LEU A 241 21.94 0.67 1.46
C LEU A 241 22.76 0.67 2.75
N LEU A 242 23.40 1.78 3.10
CA LEU A 242 24.18 1.90 4.33
C LEU A 242 23.29 1.72 5.58
N TYR A 243 22.05 2.20 5.53
CA TYR A 243 21.08 1.96 6.60
C TYR A 243 20.76 0.47 6.74
N ALA A 244 20.47 -0.20 5.62
CA ALA A 244 20.11 -1.61 5.62
C ALA A 244 21.28 -2.50 6.05
N VAL A 245 22.52 -2.14 5.69
CA VAL A 245 23.72 -2.81 6.20
C VAL A 245 23.84 -2.58 7.72
N GLY A 246 23.76 -1.32 8.17
CA GLY A 246 23.93 -0.98 9.57
C GLY A 246 22.90 -1.66 10.49
N ILE A 247 21.62 -1.68 10.10
CA ILE A 247 20.55 -2.25 10.94
C ILE A 247 20.64 -3.78 11.05
N GLU A 248 21.08 -4.47 10.00
CA GLU A 248 21.18 -5.93 9.99
C GLU A 248 22.48 -6.46 10.58
N THR A 249 23.56 -5.66 10.55
CA THR A 249 24.90 -6.12 10.92
C THR A 249 25.48 -5.42 12.14
N SER A 250 24.84 -4.37 12.68
CA SER A 250 25.31 -3.69 13.91
C SER A 250 24.26 -3.73 15.02
N PRO A 251 24.32 -4.75 15.90
CA PRO A 251 23.45 -4.81 17.09
C PRO A 251 23.64 -3.61 18.03
N ASP A 252 24.86 -3.09 18.12
CA ASP A 252 25.21 -1.98 19.02
C ASP A 252 24.57 -0.65 18.58
N ASP A 253 24.34 -0.45 17.28
CA ASP A 253 23.73 0.76 16.73
C ASP A 253 22.24 0.58 16.37
N GLU A 254 21.67 -0.62 16.55
CA GLU A 254 20.29 -0.97 16.15
C GLU A 254 19.29 0.05 16.68
N GLN A 255 19.31 0.32 17.99
CA GLN A 255 18.40 1.27 18.62
C GLN A 255 18.52 2.68 18.01
N ALA A 256 19.75 3.17 17.81
CA ALA A 256 19.98 4.49 17.24
C ALA A 256 19.49 4.57 15.79
N LEU A 257 19.68 3.51 15.01
CA LEU A 257 19.20 3.41 13.64
C LEU A 257 17.68 3.33 13.56
N GLU A 258 17.02 2.59 14.47
CA GLU A 258 15.56 2.52 14.55
C GLU A 258 14.94 3.88 14.87
N GLU A 259 15.47 4.59 15.88
CA GLU A 259 15.06 5.95 16.25
C GLU A 259 15.20 6.94 15.08
N HIS A 260 16.06 6.60 14.12
CA HIS A 260 16.41 7.42 12.98
C HIS A 260 15.94 6.89 11.63
N GLN A 261 15.19 5.79 11.60
CA GLN A 261 14.63 5.15 10.42
C GLN A 261 13.80 6.12 9.56
N ARG A 262 13.14 7.11 10.20
CA ARG A 262 12.34 8.12 9.50
C ARG A 262 13.12 8.86 8.42
N PHE A 263 14.43 9.05 8.61
CA PHE A 263 15.30 9.69 7.61
C PHE A 263 15.28 8.94 6.29
N VAL A 264 15.47 7.62 6.33
CA VAL A 264 15.50 6.75 5.14
C VAL A 264 14.11 6.59 4.53
N ILE A 265 13.07 6.54 5.37
CA ILE A 265 11.69 6.55 4.90
C ILE A 265 11.37 7.84 4.12
N GLN A 266 11.83 9.00 4.57
CA GLN A 266 11.62 10.28 3.87
C GLN A 266 12.31 10.30 2.50
N VAL A 267 13.51 9.72 2.40
CA VAL A 267 14.17 9.54 1.09
C VAL A 267 13.28 8.71 0.18
N LEU A 268 12.81 7.54 0.62
CA LEU A 268 11.89 6.70 -0.18
C LEU A 268 10.57 7.41 -0.53
N GLU A 269 10.02 8.22 0.38
CA GLU A 269 8.80 8.98 0.15
C GLU A 269 8.93 9.96 -1.03
N SER A 270 10.11 10.55 -1.23
CA SER A 270 10.36 11.44 -2.38
C SER A 270 10.22 10.74 -3.74
N TYR A 271 10.34 9.40 -3.76
CA TYR A 271 10.21 8.56 -4.96
C TYR A 271 8.88 7.81 -5.03
N LYS A 272 7.96 8.02 -4.08
CA LYS A 272 6.71 7.26 -3.94
C LYS A 272 5.92 7.17 -5.23
N ASP A 273 5.73 8.28 -5.93
CA ASP A 273 4.92 8.31 -7.14
C ASP A 273 5.60 7.53 -8.28
N LYS A 274 6.94 7.55 -8.34
CA LYS A 274 7.72 6.80 -9.34
C LYS A 274 7.80 5.31 -9.05
N LEU A 275 7.77 4.93 -7.76
CA LEU A 275 7.83 3.54 -7.28
C LEU A 275 6.46 2.84 -7.25
N THR A 276 5.37 3.60 -7.26
CA THR A 276 3.99 3.07 -7.18
C THR A 276 3.15 3.31 -8.44
N ALA A 277 3.75 3.92 -9.48
CA ALA A 277 3.17 4.06 -10.82
C ALA A 277 3.36 2.79 -11.66
#